data_AF-A0A7L4I9B8-F1
#
_entry.id   AF-A0A7L4I9B8-F1
#
_cell.length_a   1.000
_cell.length_b   1.000
_cell.length_c   1.000
_cell.angle_alpha   90.00
_cell.angle_beta   90.00
_cell.angle_gamma   90.00
#
_symmetry.space_group_name_H-M   'P 1'
#
loop_
_entity.id
_entity.type
_entity.pdbx_description
1 polymer ?
#
loop_
_entity_poly.entity_id
_entity_poly.type
_entity_poly.pdbx_seq_one_letter_code
_entity_poly.pdbx_strand_id
1 'polypeptide(L)'
;FSCEWTKAYFRFREPFSDLAYALEAEKGGTRAILMAVQAHIIKYLLFVRNTEYTHLERLRRISRQEQGEALAAALADTLWAAGGGGRAVTCLVTAAVHLMPSGDYKADNFTERIQLFEFSEKAAAQEFILDHINCFKGEGSHGVILFLYSLLFSRTLER
;
A
#
# COMPACT_ATOMS: atom_id res chain seq x y z
N PHE A 1 5.93 12.80 -10.85
CA PHE A 1 5.12 11.65 -11.33
C PHE A 1 4.20 12.09 -12.47
N SER A 2 3.78 11.19 -13.37
CA SER A 2 2.78 11.54 -14.41
C SER A 2 1.37 11.64 -13.84
N CYS A 3 0.41 12.20 -14.59
CA CYS A 3 -1.00 12.31 -14.18
C CYS A 3 -1.63 10.95 -13.84
N GLU A 4 -1.22 9.88 -14.52
CA GLU A 4 -1.66 8.52 -14.20
C GLU A 4 -1.20 8.10 -12.80
N TRP A 5 0.08 8.32 -12.50
CA TRP A 5 0.66 7.97 -11.20
C TRP A 5 0.07 8.78 -10.04
N THR A 6 -0.18 10.08 -10.25
CA THR A 6 -0.76 10.91 -9.19
C THR A 6 -2.18 10.49 -8.84
N LYS A 7 -2.93 9.94 -9.79
CA LYS A 7 -4.28 9.40 -9.56
C LYS A 7 -4.30 7.96 -9.06
N ALA A 8 -3.16 7.26 -9.01
CA ALA A 8 -3.12 5.85 -8.72
C ALA A 8 -3.18 5.55 -7.21
N TYR A 9 -4.07 4.63 -6.84
CA TYR A 9 -4.26 4.10 -5.49
C TYR A 9 -4.70 2.64 -5.58
N PHE A 10 -4.71 1.93 -4.46
CA PHE A 10 -5.11 0.53 -4.39
C PHE A 10 -6.63 0.41 -4.37
N ARG A 11 -7.26 0.59 -5.53
CA ARG A 11 -8.70 0.48 -5.70
C ARG A 11 -9.11 -0.98 -5.83
N PHE A 12 -9.99 -1.47 -4.97
CA PHE A 12 -10.63 -2.77 -5.11
C PHE A 12 -11.91 -2.69 -5.96
N ARG A 13 -12.31 -3.84 -6.50
CA ARG A 13 -13.67 -4.05 -6.99
C ARG A 13 -14.72 -3.96 -5.87
N GLU A 14 -15.98 -3.90 -6.27
CA GLU A 14 -17.12 -3.79 -5.35
C GLU A 14 -17.09 -4.90 -4.26
N PRO A 15 -17.21 -4.56 -2.97
CA PRO A 15 -17.31 -5.55 -1.91
C PRO A 15 -18.44 -6.56 -2.14
N PHE A 16 -18.25 -7.78 -1.65
CA PHE A 16 -19.20 -8.89 -1.78
C PHE A 16 -19.55 -9.33 -3.21
N SER A 17 -18.90 -8.77 -4.24
CA SER A 17 -19.02 -9.21 -5.63
C SER A 17 -18.08 -10.38 -5.95
N ASP A 18 -18.25 -10.94 -7.15
CA ASP A 18 -17.22 -11.79 -7.74
C ASP A 18 -15.93 -10.99 -7.91
N LEU A 19 -14.80 -11.63 -7.58
CA LEU A 19 -13.47 -11.01 -7.62
C LEU A 19 -13.34 -9.75 -6.74
N ALA A 20 -14.11 -9.63 -5.64
CA ALA A 20 -13.98 -8.51 -4.70
C ALA A 20 -12.57 -8.36 -4.11
N TYR A 21 -11.74 -9.41 -4.12
CA TYR A 21 -10.32 -9.35 -3.73
C TYR A 21 -9.39 -8.73 -4.78
N ALA A 22 -9.89 -8.44 -5.99
CA ALA A 22 -9.08 -7.95 -7.09
C ALA A 22 -8.98 -6.43 -7.08
N LEU A 23 -7.77 -5.93 -7.31
CA LEU A 23 -7.48 -4.54 -7.58
C LEU A 23 -7.87 -4.19 -9.02
N GLU A 24 -8.49 -3.02 -9.18
CA GLU A 24 -8.72 -2.40 -10.47
C GLU A 24 -7.40 -1.81 -10.95
N ALA A 25 -6.87 -2.34 -12.05
CA ALA A 25 -5.62 -1.90 -12.65
C ALA A 25 -5.85 -1.53 -14.10
N GLU A 26 -5.93 -0.22 -14.37
CA GLU A 26 -6.01 0.31 -15.73
C GLU A 26 -4.72 0.01 -16.51
N LYS A 27 -4.78 0.20 -17.83
CA LYS A 27 -3.58 0.13 -18.67
C LYS A 27 -2.71 1.34 -18.33
N GLY A 28 -1.48 1.11 -17.89
CA GLY A 28 -0.60 2.20 -17.50
C GLY A 28 0.65 1.76 -16.78
N GLY A 29 1.51 2.73 -16.45
CA GLY A 29 2.80 2.52 -15.79
C GLY A 29 2.68 2.00 -14.35
N THR A 30 1.54 2.20 -13.69
CA THR A 30 1.33 1.77 -12.29
C THR A 30 0.86 0.31 -12.16
N ARG A 31 0.41 -0.31 -13.26
CA ARG A 31 -0.16 -1.67 -13.27
C ARG A 31 0.79 -2.72 -12.71
N ALA A 32 2.09 -2.60 -13.00
CA ALA A 32 3.08 -3.57 -12.50
C ALA A 32 3.11 -3.62 -10.96
N ILE A 33 3.06 -2.46 -10.30
CA ILE A 33 3.03 -2.37 -8.83
C ILE A 33 1.70 -2.93 -8.29
N LEU A 34 0.57 -2.54 -8.89
CA LEU A 34 -0.74 -3.04 -8.49
C LEU A 34 -0.81 -4.57 -8.58
N MET A 35 -0.26 -5.17 -9.65
CA MET A 35 -0.28 -6.62 -9.83
C MET A 35 0.70 -7.36 -8.91
N ALA A 36 1.84 -6.74 -8.58
CA ALA A 36 2.73 -7.28 -7.56
C ALA A 36 2.04 -7.33 -6.18
N VAL A 37 1.34 -6.27 -5.78
CA VAL A 37 0.57 -6.22 -4.53
C VAL A 37 -0.63 -7.18 -4.58
N GLN A 38 -1.31 -7.30 -5.73
CA GLN A 38 -2.41 -8.25 -5.93
C GLN A 38 -2.01 -9.69 -5.61
N ALA A 39 -0.81 -10.10 -6.01
CA ALA A 39 -0.31 -11.44 -5.70
C ALA A 39 -0.17 -11.66 -4.18
N HIS A 40 0.29 -10.63 -3.45
CA HIS A 40 0.41 -10.67 -1.99
C HIS A 40 -0.96 -10.68 -1.29
N ILE A 41 -1.95 -9.95 -1.82
CA ILE A 41 -3.34 -10.00 -1.35
C ILE A 41 -3.91 -11.41 -1.49
N ILE A 42 -3.76 -12.03 -2.67
CA ILE A 42 -4.23 -13.40 -2.91
C ILE A 42 -3.53 -14.39 -1.98
N LYS A 43 -2.20 -14.25 -1.82
CA LYS A 43 -1.41 -15.08 -0.89
C LYS A 43 -1.97 -14.97 0.54
N TYR A 44 -2.21 -13.75 1.03
CA TYR A 44 -2.76 -13.53 2.37
C TYR A 44 -4.12 -14.20 2.54
N LEU A 45 -5.04 -13.97 1.60
CA LEU A 45 -6.41 -14.50 1.67
C LEU A 45 -6.46 -16.03 1.61
N LEU A 46 -5.59 -16.66 0.82
CA LEU A 46 -5.55 -18.11 0.66
C LEU A 46 -4.86 -18.82 1.83
N PHE A 47 -3.74 -18.27 2.33
CA PHE A 47 -2.80 -19.03 3.16
C PHE A 47 -2.54 -18.45 4.54
N VAL A 48 -2.77 -17.15 4.77
CA VAL A 48 -2.38 -16.49 6.02
C VAL A 48 -3.59 -16.17 6.89
N ARG A 49 -4.65 -15.65 6.30
CA ARG A 49 -5.87 -15.29 7.01
C ARG A 49 -6.49 -16.55 7.62
N ASN A 50 -6.81 -16.49 8.91
CA ASN A 50 -7.50 -17.57 9.60
C ASN A 50 -9.01 -17.47 9.34
N THR A 51 -9.57 -18.43 8.62
CA THR A 51 -11.02 -18.55 8.38
C THR A 51 -11.45 -20.01 8.29
N GLU A 52 -12.72 -20.26 8.59
CA GLU A 52 -13.39 -21.57 8.48
C GLU A 52 -13.53 -22.07 7.02
N TYR A 53 -13.37 -21.18 6.03
CA TYR A 53 -13.59 -21.51 4.61
C TYR A 53 -12.43 -22.32 4.01
N THR A 54 -12.75 -23.21 3.07
CA THR A 54 -11.75 -24.01 2.35
C THR A 54 -11.10 -23.20 1.22
N HIS A 55 -9.83 -23.50 0.90
CA HIS A 55 -8.93 -22.74 0.00
C HIS A 55 -9.57 -21.66 -0.91
N LEU A 56 -10.26 -22.06 -1.99
CA LEU A 56 -10.78 -21.10 -2.99
C LEU A 56 -12.04 -20.36 -2.54
N GLU A 57 -12.80 -20.90 -1.59
CA GLU A 57 -13.97 -20.22 -1.03
C GLU A 57 -13.55 -18.96 -0.27
N ARG A 58 -12.32 -18.94 0.25
CA ARG A 58 -11.71 -17.76 0.90
C ARG A 58 -11.60 -16.54 -0.01
N LEU A 59 -11.68 -16.71 -1.34
CA LEU A 59 -11.65 -15.61 -2.31
C LEU A 59 -13.04 -15.13 -2.70
N ARG A 60 -14.11 -15.78 -2.23
CA ARG A 60 -15.48 -15.41 -2.61
C ARG A 60 -16.02 -14.32 -1.70
N ARG A 61 -16.68 -13.33 -2.33
CA ARG A 61 -17.51 -12.31 -1.67
C ARG A 61 -16.82 -11.62 -0.48
N ILE A 62 -15.58 -11.20 -0.68
CA ILE A 62 -14.79 -10.46 0.31
C ILE A 62 -15.48 -9.14 0.67
N SER A 63 -15.62 -8.87 1.97
CA SER A 63 -16.16 -7.62 2.51
C SER A 63 -15.17 -6.46 2.37
N ARG A 64 -15.68 -5.23 2.57
CA ARG A 64 -14.84 -4.02 2.59
C ARG A 64 -13.77 -4.06 3.69
N GLN A 65 -14.08 -4.68 4.83
CA GLN A 65 -13.15 -4.84 5.94
C GLN A 65 -12.03 -5.81 5.55
N GLU A 66 -12.37 -6.99 5.04
CA GLU A 66 -11.40 -7.99 4.61
C GLU A 66 -10.51 -7.51 3.45
N GLN A 67 -11.03 -6.67 2.55
CA GLN A 67 -10.22 -5.98 1.54
C GLN A 67 -9.14 -5.09 2.19
N GLY A 68 -9.51 -4.32 3.22
CA GLY A 68 -8.60 -3.46 3.97
C GLY A 68 -7.53 -4.26 4.71
N GLU A 69 -7.93 -5.32 5.42
CA GLU A 69 -7.02 -6.23 6.12
C GLU A 69 -6.04 -6.91 5.16
N ALA A 70 -6.54 -7.42 4.03
CA ALA A 70 -5.70 -8.09 3.04
C ALA A 70 -4.72 -7.14 2.37
N LEU A 71 -5.14 -5.89 2.09
CA LEU A 71 -4.24 -4.87 1.58
C LEU A 71 -3.19 -4.50 2.63
N ALA A 72 -3.58 -4.21 3.87
CA ALA A 72 -2.64 -3.85 4.94
C ALA A 72 -1.59 -4.94 5.15
N ALA A 73 -2.02 -6.21 5.24
CA ALA A 73 -1.12 -7.35 5.34
C ALA A 73 -0.18 -7.47 4.13
N ALA A 74 -0.70 -7.29 2.91
CA ALA A 74 0.11 -7.35 1.69
C ALA A 74 1.17 -6.23 1.63
N LEU A 75 0.80 -5.00 1.98
CA LEU A 75 1.73 -3.87 2.01
C LEU A 75 2.78 -4.08 3.10
N ALA A 76 2.38 -4.47 4.31
CA ALA A 76 3.29 -4.72 5.42
C ALA A 76 4.29 -5.85 5.12
N ASP A 77 3.84 -6.98 4.59
CA ASP A 77 4.72 -8.09 4.16
C ASP A 77 5.73 -7.62 3.12
N THR A 78 5.29 -6.80 2.15
CA THR A 78 6.17 -6.30 1.09
C THR A 78 7.21 -5.32 1.62
N LEU A 79 6.81 -4.38 2.49
CA LEU A 79 7.72 -3.41 3.11
C LEU A 79 8.74 -4.10 4.03
N TRP A 80 8.28 -5.08 4.83
CA TRP A 80 9.13 -5.87 5.70
C TRP A 80 10.17 -6.68 4.91
N ALA A 81 9.75 -7.30 3.81
CA ALA A 81 10.66 -7.99 2.90
C ALA A 81 11.66 -7.02 2.24
N ALA A 82 11.23 -5.82 1.87
CA ALA A 82 12.11 -4.79 1.32
C ALA A 82 13.19 -4.37 2.32
N GLY A 83 12.86 -4.26 3.61
CA GLY A 83 13.80 -3.98 4.71
C GLY A 83 14.54 -5.20 5.26
N GLY A 84 14.68 -6.27 4.47
CA GLY A 84 15.47 -7.46 4.84
C GLY A 84 14.91 -8.24 6.04
N GLY A 85 13.65 -8.02 6.41
CA GLY A 85 13.02 -8.66 7.55
C GLY A 85 13.38 -8.09 8.92
N GLY A 86 13.99 -6.91 8.98
CA GLY A 86 14.33 -6.22 10.24
C GLY A 86 13.68 -4.85 10.42
N ARG A 87 13.16 -4.24 9.35
CA ARG A 87 12.52 -2.92 9.38
C ARG A 87 11.44 -2.79 8.31
N ALA A 88 10.48 -1.92 8.57
CA ALA A 88 9.56 -1.40 7.56
C ALA A 88 9.38 0.11 7.75
N VAL A 89 9.27 0.85 6.65
CA VAL A 89 8.97 2.28 6.66
C VAL A 89 7.67 2.50 5.91
N THR A 90 6.75 3.26 6.51
CA THR A 90 5.50 3.69 5.87
C THR A 90 5.51 5.21 5.71
N CYS A 91 5.17 5.68 4.52
CA CYS A 91 5.07 7.09 4.18
C CYS A 91 3.59 7.50 4.12
N LEU A 92 3.23 8.60 4.79
CA LEU A 92 1.91 9.21 4.72
C LEU A 92 2.03 10.70 4.37
N VAL A 93 1.02 11.27 3.68
CA VAL A 93 0.92 12.73 3.51
C VAL A 93 0.30 13.35 4.75
N THR A 94 0.91 14.43 5.24
CA THR A 94 0.41 15.20 6.38
C THR A 94 0.11 16.65 5.98
N ALA A 95 -0.56 17.41 6.85
CA ALA A 95 -0.81 18.83 6.59
C ALA A 95 0.47 19.70 6.72
N ALA A 96 1.46 19.21 7.47
CA ALA A 96 2.72 19.90 7.70
C ALA A 96 3.64 19.82 6.47
N VAL A 97 4.31 20.93 6.17
CA VAL A 97 5.34 21.00 5.12
C VAL A 97 6.70 20.80 5.79
N HIS A 98 7.35 19.69 5.47
CA HIS A 98 8.64 19.26 6.02
C HIS A 98 9.82 19.61 5.11
N LEU A 99 9.57 19.90 3.82
CA LEU A 99 10.59 20.38 2.89
C LEU A 99 10.23 21.79 2.41
N MET A 100 11.14 22.74 2.66
CA MET A 100 11.03 24.07 2.06
C MET A 100 11.57 24.00 0.62
N PRO A 101 10.78 24.44 -0.38
CA PRO A 101 11.29 24.53 -1.75
C PRO A 101 12.53 25.44 -1.77
N SER A 102 13.66 24.92 -2.25
CA SER A 102 14.89 25.70 -2.41
C SER A 102 15.52 25.43 -3.78
N GLY A 103 16.11 26.45 -4.38
CA GLY A 103 16.72 26.37 -5.71
C GLY A 103 15.73 26.03 -6.82
N ASP A 104 16.13 25.11 -7.71
CA ASP A 104 15.38 24.68 -8.90
C ASP A 104 14.31 23.61 -8.60
N TYR A 105 14.08 23.28 -7.32
CA TYR A 105 13.07 22.30 -6.94
C TYR A 105 11.66 22.84 -7.21
N LYS A 106 11.01 22.29 -8.24
CA LYS A 106 9.60 22.58 -8.52
C LYS A 106 8.72 21.78 -7.57
N ALA A 107 8.18 22.49 -6.59
CA ALA A 107 7.30 21.91 -5.59
C ALA A 107 6.10 21.18 -6.24
N ASP A 108 5.82 19.97 -5.78
CA ASP A 108 4.65 19.17 -6.20
C ASP A 108 3.53 19.15 -5.15
N ASN A 109 3.71 19.88 -4.03
CA ASN A 109 2.80 19.98 -2.88
C ASN A 109 2.45 18.63 -2.23
N PHE A 110 3.20 17.59 -2.57
CA PHE A 110 2.97 16.22 -2.14
C PHE A 110 4.20 15.71 -1.41
N THR A 111 5.35 15.73 -2.07
CA THR A 111 6.62 15.21 -1.55
C THR A 111 7.08 15.99 -0.32
N GLU A 112 6.79 17.29 -0.27
CA GLU A 112 7.15 18.17 0.85
C GLU A 112 6.35 17.89 2.11
N ARG A 113 5.27 17.11 2.02
CA ARG A 113 4.35 16.81 3.10
C ARG A 113 4.41 15.36 3.57
N ILE A 114 5.32 14.58 2.99
CA ILE A 114 5.52 13.18 3.35
C ILE A 114 6.17 13.10 4.73
N GLN A 115 5.55 12.35 5.63
CA GLN A 115 6.12 11.93 6.90
C GLN A 115 6.44 10.43 6.85
N LEU A 116 7.60 10.07 7.41
CA LEU A 116 8.06 8.68 7.49
C LEU A 116 7.79 8.11 8.89
N PHE A 117 7.29 6.88 8.92
CA PHE A 117 7.05 6.11 10.14
C PHE A 117 7.84 4.81 10.02
N GLU A 118 8.81 4.61 10.92
CA GLU A 118 9.68 3.43 10.93
C GLU A 118 9.23 2.44 12.00
N PHE A 119 9.24 1.16 11.65
CA PHE A 119 8.79 0.06 12.51
C PHE A 119 9.85 -1.04 12.54
N SER A 120 10.16 -1.51 13.74
CA SER A 120 11.04 -2.67 14.01
C SER A 120 10.26 -3.98 14.15
N GLU A 121 8.93 -3.94 14.01
CA GLU A 121 8.05 -5.11 14.09
C GLU A 121 7.03 -5.09 12.95
N LYS A 122 6.92 -6.22 12.23
CA LYS A 122 5.99 -6.35 11.11
C LYS A 122 4.53 -6.17 11.52
N ALA A 123 4.16 -6.71 12.69
CA ALA A 123 2.79 -6.61 13.20
C ALA A 123 2.37 -5.16 13.46
N ALA A 124 3.25 -4.37 14.09
CA ALA A 124 3.03 -2.94 14.32
C ALA A 124 2.91 -2.15 13.00
N ALA A 125 3.75 -2.47 12.01
CA ALA A 125 3.64 -1.86 10.68
C ALA A 125 2.30 -2.20 10.01
N GLN A 126 1.84 -3.45 10.10
CA GLN A 126 0.56 -3.88 9.55
C GLN A 126 -0.63 -3.18 10.21
N GLU A 127 -0.65 -3.09 11.55
CA GLU A 127 -1.68 -2.39 12.30
C GLU A 127 -1.74 -0.91 11.92
N PHE A 128 -0.58 -0.25 11.87
CA PHE A 128 -0.49 1.14 11.45
C PHE A 128 -1.01 1.38 10.02
N ILE A 129 -0.66 0.51 9.08
CA ILE A 129 -1.15 0.60 7.70
C ILE A 129 -2.67 0.37 7.64
N LEU A 130 -3.20 -0.53 8.46
CA LEU A 130 -4.63 -0.81 8.52
C LEU A 130 -5.41 0.40 9.06
N ASP A 131 -4.92 1.04 10.13
CA ASP A 131 -5.52 2.26 10.69
C ASP A 131 -5.53 3.42 9.69
N HIS A 132 -4.50 3.48 8.82
CA HIS A 132 -4.34 4.51 7.81
C HIS A 132 -4.67 4.02 6.39
N ILE A 133 -5.47 2.96 6.26
CA ILE A 133 -5.64 2.27 4.97
C ILE A 133 -6.20 3.18 3.87
N ASN A 134 -6.96 4.22 4.23
CA ASN A 134 -7.52 5.20 3.29
C ASN A 134 -6.43 6.06 2.61
N CYS A 135 -5.25 6.20 3.20
CA CYS A 135 -4.10 6.81 2.56
C CYS A 135 -3.56 5.98 1.38
N PHE A 136 -3.92 4.69 1.30
CA PHE A 136 -3.50 3.78 0.24
C PHE A 136 -4.63 3.43 -0.73
N LYS A 137 -5.87 3.31 -0.25
CA LYS A 137 -7.04 2.91 -1.05
C LYS A 137 -7.98 4.05 -1.42
N GLY A 138 -7.79 5.25 -0.86
CA GLY A 138 -8.69 6.37 -1.07
C GLY A 138 -8.46 7.05 -2.42
N GLU A 139 -9.53 7.52 -3.06
CA GLU A 139 -9.42 8.36 -4.25
C GLU A 139 -8.66 9.65 -3.92
N GLY A 140 -7.70 10.03 -4.78
CA GLY A 140 -6.84 11.20 -4.55
C GLY A 140 -5.78 11.03 -3.45
N SER A 141 -5.62 9.83 -2.88
CA SER A 141 -4.63 9.57 -1.83
C SER A 141 -3.19 9.47 -2.33
N HIS A 142 -2.99 9.25 -3.64
CA HIS A 142 -1.69 8.94 -4.25
C HIS A 142 -1.06 7.65 -3.65
N GLY A 143 -1.89 6.70 -3.23
CA GLY A 143 -1.48 5.52 -2.47
C GLY A 143 -0.37 4.68 -3.11
N VAL A 144 -0.30 4.60 -4.44
CA VAL A 144 0.77 3.86 -5.13
C VAL A 144 2.11 4.59 -5.02
N ILE A 145 2.12 5.93 -5.07
CA ILE A 145 3.32 6.74 -4.88
C ILE A 145 3.79 6.65 -3.41
N LEU A 146 2.86 6.77 -2.46
CA LEU A 146 3.18 6.60 -1.03
C LEU A 146 3.80 5.24 -0.74
N PHE A 147 3.24 4.18 -1.32
CA PHE A 147 3.81 2.85 -1.19
C PHE A 147 5.19 2.71 -1.83
N LEU A 148 5.43 3.35 -2.99
CA LEU A 148 6.75 3.35 -3.62
C LEU A 148 7.81 4.02 -2.75
N TYR A 149 7.50 5.18 -2.17
CA TYR A 149 8.41 5.83 -1.21
C TYR A 149 8.64 4.95 0.02
N SER A 150 7.59 4.35 0.56
CA SER A 150 7.66 3.42 1.69
C SER A 150 8.64 2.26 1.39
N LEU A 151 8.60 1.68 0.18
CA LEU A 151 9.53 0.64 -0.26
C LEU A 151 10.97 1.12 -0.33
N LEU A 152 11.20 2.30 -0.92
CA LEU A 152 12.53 2.90 -1.05
C LEU A 152 13.18 3.11 0.32
N PHE A 153 12.44 3.68 1.28
CA PHE A 153 12.95 3.92 2.62
C PHE A 153 13.02 2.67 3.50
N SER A 154 12.22 1.64 3.22
CA SER A 154 12.34 0.35 3.90
C SER A 154 13.64 -0.36 3.54
N ARG A 155 14.04 -0.32 2.27
CA ARG A 155 15.23 -1.03 1.74
C ARG A 155 16.58 -0.48 2.24
N THR A 156 16.59 0.74 2.78
CA THR A 156 17.76 1.59 3.05
C THR A 156 18.61 1.89 1.80
N LEU A 157 19.06 3.13 1.65
CA LEU A 157 20.03 3.52 0.62
C LEU A 157 21.48 3.35 1.10
N GLU A 158 21.67 3.13 2.40
CA GLU A 158 22.95 2.76 2.99
C GLU A 158 23.11 1.23 2.91
N ARG A 159 24.24 0.82 2.36
CA ARG A 159 24.60 -0.56 2.04
C ARG A 159 25.97 -0.87 2.59
#